data_AF-A0A8H7BQX8-F1
#
_entry.id   AF-A0A8H7BQX8-F1
#
_cell.length_a   1.000
_cell.length_b   1.000
_cell.length_c   1.000
_cell.angle_alpha   90.00
_cell.angle_beta   90.00
_cell.angle_gamma   90.00
#
_symmetry.space_group_name_H-M   'P 1'
#
loop_
_entity.id
_entity.type
_entity.pdbx_description
1 polymer ?
#
loop_
_entity_poly.entity_id
_entity_poly.type
_entity_poly.pdbx_seq_one_letter_code
_entity_poly.pdbx_strand_id
1 'polypeptide(L)'
;MGTGIIVFQWPIIFEPIVLAFVLWRAFVVTIVSTFGIRKVSARERRTTILLSWERQRFDIDFQEFRHGFDQATVKDLKAKCKEVTSIPISTMRLKVSGGEEGKPWPEEEVQQTVSGNPEEYGLIVRISKVLDQLNTDIPDDIRGFEEMLTKGKDGETLTEVEKKKLQDKGVYLSEKLMLALITLDAVECPIEFETARQQRKQGVKRVQQLLDHVDGIRANVRKLI
;
A
#
# COMPACT_ATOMS: atom_id res chain seq x y z
N MET A 1 83.74 23.53 -31.19
CA MET A 1 82.35 24.00 -31.44
C MET A 1 81.68 22.92 -32.27
N GLY A 2 80.79 22.15 -31.67
CA GLY A 2 80.02 21.10 -32.36
C GLY A 2 78.60 21.10 -31.81
N THR A 3 77.63 21.33 -32.69
CA THR A 3 76.20 21.19 -32.40
C THR A 3 75.80 19.73 -32.67
N GLY A 4 75.49 18.99 -31.61
CA GLY A 4 74.86 17.67 -31.71
C GLY A 4 73.33 17.81 -31.66
N ILE A 5 72.65 17.38 -32.72
CA ILE A 5 71.19 17.28 -32.79
C ILE A 5 70.78 15.95 -32.15
N ILE A 6 70.00 16.00 -31.07
CA ILE A 6 69.35 14.82 -30.49
C ILE A 6 67.96 14.71 -31.12
N VAL A 7 67.78 13.73 -32.01
CA VAL A 7 66.46 13.32 -32.52
C VAL A 7 65.86 12.35 -31.51
N PHE A 8 64.91 12.81 -30.71
CA PHE A 8 64.10 11.95 -29.83
C PHE A 8 62.94 11.34 -30.62
N GLN A 9 63.11 10.08 -30.98
CA GLN A 9 62.09 9.21 -31.52
C GLN A 9 61.11 8.82 -30.40
N TRP A 10 59.88 9.35 -30.46
CA TRP A 10 58.82 9.00 -29.52
C TRP A 10 58.10 7.71 -29.97
N PRO A 11 57.84 6.75 -29.05
CA PRO A 11 57.23 5.48 -29.40
C PRO A 11 55.72 5.63 -29.63
N ILE A 12 55.30 5.03 -30.73
CA ILE A 12 53.94 4.87 -31.22
C ILE A 12 53.19 3.89 -30.31
N ILE A 13 52.71 4.33 -29.13
CA ILE A 13 51.83 3.53 -28.27
C ILE A 13 50.76 4.39 -27.58
N PHE A 14 50.18 5.37 -28.29
CA PHE A 14 49.15 6.26 -27.71
C PHE A 14 47.88 6.44 -28.55
N GLU A 15 47.61 5.56 -29.52
CA GLU A 15 46.37 5.60 -30.28
C GLU A 15 45.19 4.76 -29.72
N PRO A 16 45.36 3.54 -29.16
CA PRO A 16 44.19 2.72 -28.83
C PRO A 16 43.45 3.22 -27.58
N ILE A 17 44.14 3.90 -26.64
CA ILE A 17 43.52 4.40 -25.40
C ILE A 17 42.65 5.62 -25.68
N VAL A 18 43.12 6.52 -26.55
CA VAL A 18 42.36 7.73 -26.93
C VAL A 18 41.13 7.33 -27.76
N LEU A 19 41.28 6.40 -28.70
CA LEU A 19 40.15 5.85 -29.45
C LEU A 19 39.15 5.11 -28.55
N ALA A 20 39.63 4.30 -27.60
CA ALA A 20 38.76 3.64 -26.63
C ALA A 20 38.00 4.65 -25.76
N PHE A 21 38.62 5.77 -25.36
CA PHE A 21 37.96 6.80 -24.57
C PHE A 21 36.90 7.56 -25.38
N VAL A 22 37.18 7.86 -26.66
CA VAL A 22 36.22 8.50 -27.57
C VAL A 22 35.05 7.56 -27.88
N LEU A 23 35.32 6.27 -28.12
CA LEU A 23 34.29 5.25 -28.32
C LEU A 23 33.46 5.03 -27.05
N TRP A 24 34.07 5.08 -25.86
CA TRP A 24 33.35 5.02 -24.58
C TRP A 24 32.42 6.21 -24.40
N ARG A 25 32.86 7.44 -24.73
CA ARG A 25 31.99 8.62 -24.68
C ARG A 25 30.85 8.55 -25.69
N ALA A 26 31.11 8.06 -26.90
CA ALA A 26 30.05 7.82 -27.89
C ALA A 26 29.06 6.77 -27.38
N PHE A 27 29.55 5.67 -26.81
CA PHE A 27 28.71 4.59 -26.27
C PHE A 27 27.88 5.04 -25.06
N VAL A 28 28.43 5.87 -24.16
CA VAL A 28 27.68 6.48 -23.07
C VAL A 28 26.62 7.45 -23.60
N VAL A 29 26.90 8.22 -24.65
CA VAL A 29 25.90 9.12 -25.26
C VAL A 29 24.78 8.32 -25.94
N THR A 30 25.09 7.20 -26.59
CA THR A 30 24.07 6.31 -27.19
C THR A 30 23.28 5.53 -26.14
N ILE A 31 23.91 5.11 -25.04
CA ILE A 31 23.20 4.46 -23.92
C ILE A 31 22.33 5.47 -23.16
N VAL A 32 22.78 6.70 -22.95
CA VAL A 32 21.98 7.74 -22.29
C VAL A 32 20.83 8.23 -23.18
N SER A 33 20.95 8.14 -24.52
CA SER A 33 19.83 8.46 -25.42
C SER A 33 18.81 7.34 -25.56
N THR A 34 19.22 6.07 -25.39
CA THR A 34 18.32 4.90 -25.42
C THR A 34 17.71 4.57 -24.05
N PHE A 35 18.44 4.80 -22.97
CA PHE A 35 17.91 4.91 -21.60
C PHE A 35 17.68 6.38 -21.28
N GLY A 36 16.65 6.97 -21.88
CA GLY A 36 16.20 8.32 -21.59
C GLY A 36 15.80 8.49 -20.12
N ILE A 37 16.79 8.72 -19.25
CA ILE A 37 16.58 9.24 -17.90
C ILE A 37 16.21 10.72 -18.07
N ARG A 38 15.00 10.98 -18.56
CA ARG A 38 14.36 12.27 -18.35
C ARG A 38 14.12 12.38 -16.84
N LYS A 39 14.70 13.39 -16.20
CA LYS A 39 14.24 13.81 -14.88
C LYS A 39 12.80 14.25 -15.05
N VAL A 40 11.86 13.37 -14.70
CA VAL A 40 10.43 13.64 -14.71
C VAL A 40 10.18 14.85 -13.82
N SER A 41 9.76 15.94 -14.45
CA SER A 41 9.44 17.20 -13.77
C SER A 41 8.33 16.94 -12.75
N ALA A 42 8.33 17.64 -11.60
CA ALA A 42 7.29 17.47 -10.58
C ALA A 42 5.84 17.68 -11.13
N ARG A 43 5.72 18.36 -12.28
CA ARG A 43 4.46 18.56 -13.01
C ARG A 43 4.03 17.33 -13.82
N GLU A 44 4.98 16.55 -14.32
CA GLU A 44 4.79 15.37 -15.18
C GLU A 44 4.43 14.12 -14.35
N ARG A 45 4.81 14.08 -13.06
CA ARG A 45 4.33 13.08 -12.08
C ARG A 45 2.83 13.17 -11.79
N ARG A 46 2.19 14.30 -12.08
CA ARG A 46 0.74 14.51 -11.88
C ARG A 46 -0.10 14.14 -13.10
N THR A 47 0.53 13.67 -14.17
CA THR A 47 -0.15 13.33 -15.44
C THR A 47 0.29 12.00 -16.03
N THR A 48 1.31 11.33 -15.47
CA THR A 48 1.84 10.08 -16.05
C THR A 48 1.61 8.90 -15.11
N ILE A 49 1.02 7.82 -15.63
CA ILE A 49 0.87 6.55 -14.91
C ILE A 49 1.82 5.52 -15.53
N LEU A 50 2.63 4.89 -14.70
CA LEU A 50 3.45 3.76 -15.10
C LEU A 50 2.59 2.49 -15.11
N LEU A 51 2.27 1.99 -16.31
CA LEU A 51 1.60 0.71 -16.48
C LEU A 51 2.65 -0.40 -16.63
N SER A 52 2.68 -1.34 -15.68
CA SER A 52 3.48 -2.56 -15.82
C SER A 52 2.58 -3.68 -16.33
N TRP A 53 2.89 -4.24 -17.50
CA TRP A 53 2.21 -5.39 -18.07
C TRP A 53 3.22 -6.46 -18.48
N GLU A 54 3.06 -7.68 -17.98
CA GLU A 54 4.04 -8.76 -18.11
C GLU A 54 5.47 -8.35 -17.68
N ARG A 55 6.40 -8.24 -18.65
CA ARG A 55 7.79 -7.79 -18.46
C ARG A 55 8.05 -6.39 -19.05
N GLN A 56 7.01 -5.72 -19.54
CA GLN A 56 7.11 -4.41 -20.20
C GLN A 56 6.46 -3.32 -19.34
N ARG A 57 7.06 -2.12 -19.40
CA ARG A 57 6.57 -0.93 -18.72
C ARG A 57 6.17 0.08 -19.78
N PHE A 58 4.99 0.66 -19.62
CA PHE A 58 4.43 1.66 -20.50
C PHE A 58 4.13 2.93 -19.70
N ASP A 59 4.64 4.04 -20.18
CA ASP A 59 4.39 5.34 -19.58
C ASP A 59 3.13 5.91 -20.26
N ILE A 60 2.01 5.90 -19.55
CA ILE A 60 0.74 6.41 -20.07
C ILE A 60 0.62 7.85 -19.63
N ASP A 61 0.71 8.76 -20.61
CA ASP A 61 0.57 10.18 -20.37
C ASP A 61 -0.88 10.65 -20.55
N PHE A 62 -1.34 11.47 -19.60
CA PHE A 62 -2.65 12.11 -19.55
C PHE A 62 -2.57 13.62 -19.84
N GLN A 63 -1.51 14.08 -20.51
CA GLN A 63 -1.37 15.47 -21.00
C GLN A 63 -2.56 16.02 -21.81
N GLU A 64 -3.41 15.15 -22.37
CA GLU A 64 -4.63 15.52 -23.09
C GLU A 64 -5.70 16.17 -22.19
N PHE A 65 -5.64 15.94 -20.87
CA PHE A 65 -6.57 16.54 -19.91
C PHE A 65 -5.99 17.85 -19.35
N ARG A 66 -6.69 18.97 -19.59
CA ARG A 66 -6.27 20.32 -19.14
C ARG A 66 -6.03 20.43 -17.63
N HIS A 67 -6.58 19.51 -16.83
CA HIS A 67 -6.45 19.44 -15.37
C HIS A 67 -5.84 18.12 -14.85
N GLY A 68 -5.16 17.33 -15.71
CA GLY A 68 -4.48 16.10 -15.28
C GLY A 68 -5.43 15.02 -14.72
N PHE A 69 -5.01 14.35 -13.64
CA PHE A 69 -5.78 13.25 -13.02
C PHE A 69 -7.12 13.68 -12.39
N ASP A 70 -7.32 14.97 -12.11
CA ASP A 70 -8.56 15.45 -11.47
C ASP A 70 -9.80 15.30 -12.37
N GLN A 71 -9.61 15.09 -13.68
CA GLN A 71 -10.68 14.85 -14.66
C GLN A 71 -10.63 13.46 -15.30
N ALA A 72 -9.56 12.70 -15.09
CA ALA A 72 -9.39 11.39 -15.72
C ALA A 72 -10.24 10.34 -14.99
N THR A 73 -11.19 9.72 -15.70
CA THR A 73 -11.98 8.63 -15.11
C THR A 73 -11.27 7.27 -15.32
N VAL A 74 -11.62 6.28 -14.48
CA VAL A 74 -11.12 4.90 -14.63
C VAL A 74 -11.49 4.31 -16.01
N LYS A 75 -12.56 4.81 -16.64
CA LYS A 75 -12.97 4.44 -17.99
C LYS A 75 -11.94 4.88 -19.04
N ASP A 76 -11.42 6.10 -18.91
CA ASP A 76 -10.43 6.67 -19.83
C ASP A 76 -9.07 5.98 -19.67
N LEU A 77 -8.68 5.67 -18.43
CA LEU A 77 -7.49 4.87 -18.14
C LEU A 77 -7.55 3.48 -18.79
N LYS A 78 -8.69 2.78 -18.67
CA LYS A 78 -8.88 1.47 -19.31
C LYS A 78 -8.88 1.56 -20.84
N ALA A 79 -9.41 2.65 -21.40
CA ALA A 79 -9.38 2.87 -22.85
C ALA A 79 -7.94 3.03 -23.37
N LYS A 80 -7.11 3.84 -22.69
CA LYS A 80 -5.68 3.97 -23.04
C LYS A 80 -4.91 2.66 -22.85
N CYS A 81 -5.18 1.94 -21.76
CA CYS A 81 -4.55 0.65 -21.53
C CYS A 81 -4.94 -0.38 -22.60
N LYS A 82 -6.19 -0.34 -23.13
CA LYS A 82 -6.63 -1.20 -24.25
C LYS A 82 -5.83 -0.92 -25.51
N GLU A 83 -5.60 0.35 -25.83
CA GLU A 83 -4.82 0.77 -26.99
C GLU A 83 -3.37 0.29 -26.91
N VAL A 84 -2.76 0.40 -25.73
CA VAL A 84 -1.34 0.04 -25.52
C VAL A 84 -1.11 -1.47 -25.40
N THR A 85 -1.99 -2.18 -24.68
CA THR A 85 -1.80 -3.61 -24.39
C THR A 85 -2.59 -4.54 -25.32
N SER A 86 -3.47 -4.00 -26.16
CA SER A 86 -4.40 -4.76 -27.01
C SER A 86 -5.38 -5.68 -26.25
N ILE A 87 -5.47 -5.54 -24.93
CA ILE A 87 -6.35 -6.35 -24.08
C ILE A 87 -7.73 -5.69 -24.02
N PRO A 88 -8.83 -6.42 -24.26
CA PRO A 88 -10.16 -5.84 -24.17
C PRO A 88 -10.46 -5.32 -22.76
N ILE A 89 -11.16 -4.18 -22.70
CA ILE A 89 -11.50 -3.48 -21.45
C ILE A 89 -12.19 -4.40 -20.42
N SER A 90 -12.96 -5.38 -20.91
CA SER A 90 -13.67 -6.37 -20.09
C SER A 90 -12.75 -7.35 -19.37
N THR A 91 -11.59 -7.67 -19.92
CA THR A 91 -10.62 -8.60 -19.33
C THR A 91 -9.50 -7.88 -18.57
N MET A 92 -9.49 -6.55 -18.61
CA MET A 92 -8.41 -5.74 -18.05
C MET A 92 -8.58 -5.50 -16.54
N ARG A 93 -7.60 -5.98 -15.77
CA ARG A 93 -7.53 -5.83 -14.31
C ARG A 93 -6.40 -4.88 -13.94
N LEU A 94 -6.76 -3.66 -13.55
CA LEU A 94 -5.79 -2.64 -13.15
C LEU A 94 -5.47 -2.78 -11.66
N LYS A 95 -4.18 -2.89 -11.32
CA LYS A 95 -3.67 -2.86 -9.95
C LYS A 95 -3.01 -1.49 -9.72
N VAL A 96 -3.43 -0.77 -8.68
CA VAL A 96 -2.79 0.49 -8.28
C VAL A 96 -1.88 0.20 -7.11
N SER A 97 -0.56 0.25 -7.33
CA SER A 97 0.44 0.13 -6.27
C SER A 97 1.00 1.52 -5.98
N GLY A 98 0.54 2.13 -4.90
CA GLY A 98 1.12 3.37 -4.37
C GLY A 98 2.35 3.04 -3.55
N GLY A 99 3.53 3.16 -4.15
CA GLY A 99 4.80 2.99 -3.43
C GLY A 99 5.81 4.01 -3.90
N GLU A 100 6.57 4.51 -2.94
CA GLU A 100 7.63 5.48 -3.17
C GLU A 100 8.70 4.88 -4.10
N GLU A 101 9.16 5.69 -5.06
CA GLU A 101 10.17 5.32 -6.05
C GLU A 101 11.43 4.74 -5.40
N GLY A 102 11.78 3.49 -5.72
CA GLY A 102 13.13 2.95 -5.49
C GLY A 102 13.26 1.71 -4.60
N LYS A 103 12.18 1.13 -4.08
CA LYS A 103 12.23 -0.17 -3.39
C LYS A 103 11.64 -1.30 -4.25
N PRO A 104 12.30 -2.48 -4.33
CA PRO A 104 11.64 -3.71 -4.79
C PRO A 104 10.42 -3.98 -3.92
N TRP A 105 9.27 -4.18 -4.55
CA TRP A 105 7.99 -4.37 -3.88
C TRP A 105 8.01 -5.65 -3.03
N PRO A 106 7.64 -5.59 -1.73
CA PRO A 106 7.28 -6.79 -0.99
C PRO A 106 5.99 -7.38 -1.60
N GLU A 107 5.98 -8.68 -1.85
CA GLU A 107 4.78 -9.44 -2.20
C GLU A 107 3.87 -9.53 -0.97
N GLU A 108 3.18 -8.44 -0.64
CA GLU A 108 2.12 -8.51 0.38
C GLU A 108 0.94 -7.59 0.03
N GLU A 109 -0.20 -8.25 -0.15
CA GLU A 109 -1.59 -7.78 -0.07
C GLU A 109 -2.01 -6.58 -0.93
N VAL A 110 -2.22 -6.83 -2.23
CA VAL A 110 -3.07 -5.99 -3.07
C VAL A 110 -4.46 -6.64 -3.18
N GLN A 111 -5.43 -6.08 -2.45
CA GLN A 111 -6.84 -6.46 -2.48
C GLN A 111 -7.41 -6.32 -3.90
N GLN A 112 -7.51 -7.44 -4.59
CA GLN A 112 -8.30 -7.57 -5.81
C GLN A 112 -9.66 -8.15 -5.42
N THR A 113 -10.77 -7.57 -5.88
CA THR A 113 -12.00 -8.34 -6.04
C THR A 113 -11.79 -9.28 -7.24
N VAL A 114 -11.90 -10.59 -7.01
CA VAL A 114 -11.45 -11.63 -7.95
C VAL A 114 -12.54 -12.07 -8.92
N SER A 115 -13.82 -11.97 -8.57
CA SER A 115 -14.88 -12.56 -9.41
C SER A 115 -15.54 -11.58 -10.39
N GLY A 116 -15.60 -10.29 -10.09
CA GLY A 116 -16.48 -9.37 -10.83
C GLY A 116 -17.98 -9.69 -10.64
N ASN A 117 -18.31 -10.58 -9.71
CA ASN A 117 -19.67 -10.97 -9.35
C ASN A 117 -20.27 -9.93 -8.37
N PRO A 118 -21.47 -9.38 -8.66
CA PRO A 118 -22.15 -8.46 -7.74
C PRO A 118 -22.44 -9.06 -6.36
N GLU A 119 -22.61 -10.39 -6.26
CA GLU A 119 -22.83 -11.07 -4.98
C GLU A 119 -21.58 -11.10 -4.10
N GLU A 120 -20.41 -11.41 -4.66
CA GLU A 120 -19.12 -11.35 -3.94
C GLU A 120 -18.87 -9.93 -3.42
N TYR A 121 -19.15 -8.92 -4.26
CA TYR A 121 -19.03 -7.52 -3.87
C TYR A 121 -19.96 -7.16 -2.69
N GLY A 122 -21.21 -7.63 -2.71
CA GLY A 122 -22.15 -7.41 -1.61
C GLY A 122 -21.67 -8.01 -0.28
N LEU A 123 -21.06 -9.19 -0.31
CA LEU A 123 -20.46 -9.82 0.88
C LEU A 123 -19.25 -9.03 1.38
N ILE A 124 -18.36 -8.63 0.48
CA ILE A 124 -17.18 -7.82 0.80
C ILE A 124 -17.60 -6.51 1.46
N VAL A 125 -18.58 -5.78 0.90
CA VAL A 125 -19.05 -4.51 1.50
C VAL A 125 -19.56 -4.71 2.93
N ARG A 126 -20.28 -5.82 3.20
CA ARG A 126 -20.74 -6.12 4.57
C ARG A 126 -19.57 -6.42 5.50
N ILE A 127 -18.60 -7.23 5.06
CA ILE A 127 -17.40 -7.56 5.84
C ILE A 127 -16.57 -6.30 6.10
N SER A 128 -16.32 -5.48 5.07
CA SER A 128 -15.61 -4.21 5.16
C SER A 128 -16.24 -3.27 6.16
N LYS A 129 -17.58 -3.14 6.17
CA LYS A 129 -18.27 -2.30 7.15
C LYS A 129 -17.98 -2.72 8.60
N VAL A 130 -17.93 -4.03 8.87
CA VAL A 130 -17.56 -4.54 10.21
C VAL A 130 -16.08 -4.32 10.49
N LEU A 131 -15.21 -4.54 9.51
CA LEU A 131 -13.77 -4.28 9.62
C LEU A 131 -13.45 -2.82 9.90
N ASP A 132 -14.16 -1.89 9.27
CA ASP A 132 -13.99 -0.46 9.49
C ASP A 132 -14.26 -0.13 10.96
N GLN A 133 -15.38 -0.60 11.51
CA GLN A 133 -15.71 -0.43 12.93
C GLN A 133 -14.65 -1.04 13.87
N LEU A 134 -14.06 -2.17 13.51
CA LEU A 134 -13.00 -2.85 14.27
C LEU A 134 -11.65 -2.14 14.20
N ASN A 135 -11.42 -1.35 13.16
CA ASN A 135 -10.15 -0.68 12.92
C ASN A 135 -10.18 0.80 13.34
N THR A 136 -11.35 1.44 13.37
CA THR A 136 -11.51 2.84 13.78
C THR A 136 -12.13 2.96 15.17
N ASP A 137 -13.39 2.57 15.31
CA ASP A 137 -14.23 2.97 16.45
C ASP A 137 -13.86 2.21 17.72
N ILE A 138 -13.67 0.90 17.61
CA ILE A 138 -13.41 0.04 18.77
C ILE A 138 -12.02 0.30 19.39
N PRO A 139 -10.93 0.45 18.61
CA PRO A 139 -9.63 0.82 19.18
C PRO A 139 -9.65 2.16 19.92
N ASP A 140 -10.37 3.16 19.39
CA ASP A 140 -10.52 4.46 20.05
C ASP A 140 -11.29 4.34 21.38
N ASP A 141 -12.36 3.54 21.40
CA ASP A 141 -13.11 3.20 22.61
C ASP A 141 -12.24 2.46 23.65
N ILE A 142 -11.36 1.55 23.21
CA ILE A 142 -10.43 0.80 24.07
C ILE A 142 -9.39 1.75 24.66
N ARG A 143 -8.83 2.66 23.87
CA ARG A 143 -7.89 3.68 24.38
C ARG A 143 -8.54 4.54 25.46
N GLY A 144 -9.79 4.98 25.25
CA GLY A 144 -10.54 5.69 26.28
C GLY A 144 -10.75 4.85 27.55
N PHE A 145 -10.94 3.53 27.42
CA PHE A 145 -11.04 2.62 28.55
C PHE A 145 -9.70 2.46 29.31
N GLU A 146 -8.57 2.40 28.60
CA GLU A 146 -7.23 2.38 29.20
C GLU A 146 -6.92 3.67 29.95
N GLU A 147 -7.26 4.83 29.39
CA GLU A 147 -7.06 6.14 30.02
C GLU A 147 -7.84 6.28 31.35
N MET A 148 -9.02 5.66 31.44
CA MET A 148 -9.76 5.60 32.70
C MET A 148 -9.06 4.72 33.74
N LEU A 149 -8.39 3.65 33.30
CA LEU A 149 -7.66 2.74 34.18
C LEU A 149 -6.33 3.35 34.67
N THR A 150 -5.62 4.12 33.84
CA THR A 150 -4.36 4.77 34.24
C THR A 150 -4.60 5.83 35.32
N LYS A 151 -5.65 6.65 35.17
CA LYS A 151 -6.06 7.63 36.21
C LYS A 151 -6.26 6.98 37.59
N GLY A 152 -6.82 5.77 37.61
CA GLY A 152 -7.01 5.01 38.86
C GLY A 152 -5.75 4.35 39.43
N LYS A 153 -4.66 4.25 38.67
CA LYS A 153 -3.37 3.69 39.12
C LYS A 153 -2.44 4.72 39.72
N ASP A 154 -2.57 5.98 39.33
CA ASP A 154 -1.66 7.08 39.72
C ASP A 154 -1.90 7.62 41.15
N GLY A 155 -2.52 6.81 42.02
CA GLY A 155 -2.70 7.10 43.45
C GLY A 155 -3.97 7.85 43.82
N GLU A 156 -4.85 8.13 42.84
CA GLU A 156 -6.18 8.69 43.09
C GLU A 156 -7.14 7.54 43.43
N THR A 157 -7.66 7.52 44.67
CA THR A 157 -8.68 6.54 45.10
C THR A 157 -9.92 6.70 44.22
N LEU A 158 -10.10 5.81 43.25
CA LEU A 158 -11.29 5.73 42.42
C LEU A 158 -12.55 5.63 43.30
N THR A 159 -13.51 6.50 43.03
CA THR A 159 -14.82 6.42 43.67
C THR A 159 -15.56 5.14 43.23
N GLU A 160 -16.48 4.63 44.05
CA GLU A 160 -17.31 3.46 43.70
C GLU A 160 -18.10 3.67 42.40
N VAL A 161 -18.46 4.93 42.10
CA VAL A 161 -19.13 5.31 40.84
C VAL A 161 -18.19 5.12 39.64
N GLU A 162 -16.92 5.50 39.76
CA GLU A 162 -15.93 5.35 38.69
C GLU A 162 -15.56 3.89 38.47
N LYS A 163 -15.37 3.12 39.56
CA LYS A 163 -15.15 1.66 39.47
C LYS A 163 -16.28 0.97 38.71
N LYS A 164 -17.53 1.31 39.01
CA LYS A 164 -18.70 0.79 38.30
C LYS A 164 -18.70 1.17 36.82
N LYS A 165 -18.48 2.45 36.49
CA LYS A 165 -18.37 2.91 35.10
C LYS A 165 -17.28 2.16 34.33
N LEU A 166 -16.17 1.84 35.00
CA LEU A 166 -15.03 1.14 34.42
C LEU A 166 -15.39 -0.34 34.16
N GLN A 167 -16.10 -1.00 35.08
CA GLN A 167 -16.66 -2.33 34.83
C GLN A 167 -17.67 -2.34 33.68
N ASP A 168 -18.62 -1.41 33.68
CA ASP A 168 -19.67 -1.28 32.67
C ASP A 168 -19.07 -1.06 31.27
N LYS A 169 -18.06 -0.19 31.16
CA LYS A 169 -17.35 0.05 29.89
C LYS A 169 -16.63 -1.22 29.39
N GLY A 170 -16.03 -2.00 30.29
CA GLY A 170 -15.40 -3.27 29.94
C GLY A 170 -16.40 -4.32 29.42
N VAL A 171 -17.57 -4.42 30.04
CA VAL A 171 -18.67 -5.30 29.58
C VAL A 171 -19.17 -4.83 28.21
N TYR A 172 -19.44 -3.54 28.06
CA TYR A 172 -19.91 -2.95 26.81
C TYR A 172 -18.96 -3.24 25.63
N LEU A 173 -17.64 -3.08 25.84
CA LEU A 173 -16.65 -3.36 24.78
C LEU A 173 -16.59 -4.84 24.42
N SER A 174 -16.69 -5.72 25.42
CA SER A 174 -16.73 -7.16 25.20
C SER A 174 -17.96 -7.56 24.37
N GLU A 175 -19.13 -7.00 24.70
CA GLU A 175 -20.37 -7.24 23.96
C GLU A 175 -20.29 -6.72 22.52
N LYS A 176 -19.79 -5.50 22.32
CA LYS A 176 -19.62 -4.90 20.98
C LYS A 176 -18.71 -5.75 20.08
N LEU A 177 -17.62 -6.28 20.64
CA LEU A 177 -16.70 -7.18 19.93
C LEU A 177 -17.35 -8.55 19.63
N MET A 178 -18.10 -9.11 20.58
CA MET A 178 -18.84 -10.36 20.37
C MET A 178 -19.92 -10.22 19.29
N LEU A 179 -20.63 -9.08 19.24
CA LEU A 179 -21.60 -8.79 18.18
C LEU A 179 -20.93 -8.68 16.80
N ALA A 180 -19.74 -8.07 16.73
CA ALA A 180 -18.96 -8.02 15.50
C ALA A 180 -18.55 -9.42 15.03
N LEU A 181 -18.14 -10.31 15.94
CA LEU A 181 -17.82 -11.71 15.63
C LEU A 181 -19.02 -12.46 15.05
N ILE A 182 -20.18 -12.39 15.73
CA ILE A 182 -21.42 -13.03 15.28
C ILE A 182 -21.81 -12.52 13.89
N THR A 183 -21.66 -11.22 13.65
CA THR A 183 -21.97 -10.60 12.35
C THR A 183 -21.05 -11.12 11.26
N LEU A 184 -19.76 -11.30 11.55
CA LEU A 184 -18.80 -11.88 10.59
C LEU A 184 -19.09 -13.35 10.31
N ASP A 185 -19.42 -14.14 11.33
CA ASP A 185 -19.73 -15.57 11.19
C ASP A 185 -21.04 -15.82 10.43
N ALA A 186 -22.00 -14.90 10.54
CA ALA A 186 -23.24 -14.95 9.75
C ALA A 186 -23.03 -14.72 8.24
N VAL A 187 -21.85 -14.23 7.82
CA VAL A 187 -21.55 -14.07 6.39
C VAL A 187 -21.13 -15.41 5.79
N GLU A 188 -22.08 -16.07 5.13
CA GLU A 188 -21.84 -17.27 4.34
C GLU A 188 -21.06 -16.92 3.06
N CYS A 189 -19.83 -17.43 2.95
CA CYS A 189 -18.98 -17.22 1.79
C CYS A 189 -18.85 -18.54 0.99
N PRO A 190 -19.41 -18.61 -0.23
CA PRO A 190 -19.15 -19.69 -1.17
C PRO A 190 -17.65 -19.92 -1.41
N ILE A 191 -17.28 -21.14 -1.77
CA ILE A 191 -15.88 -21.56 -1.99
C ILE A 191 -15.23 -20.74 -3.10
N GLU A 192 -16.01 -20.29 -4.09
CA GLU A 192 -15.55 -19.50 -5.24
C GLU A 192 -15.12 -18.08 -4.84
N PHE A 193 -15.58 -17.56 -3.69
CA PHE A 193 -15.35 -16.19 -3.25
C PHE A 193 -14.18 -16.12 -2.25
N GLU A 194 -12.99 -16.44 -2.74
CA GLU A 194 -11.78 -16.54 -1.91
C GLU A 194 -11.45 -15.21 -1.21
N THR A 195 -11.70 -14.08 -1.87
CA THR A 195 -11.38 -12.75 -1.32
C THR A 195 -12.26 -12.41 -0.11
N ALA A 196 -13.57 -12.66 -0.21
CA ALA A 196 -14.51 -12.49 0.89
C ALA A 196 -14.17 -13.43 2.06
N ARG A 197 -13.79 -14.68 1.78
CA ARG A 197 -13.36 -15.65 2.81
C ARG A 197 -12.11 -15.17 3.55
N GLN A 198 -11.12 -14.66 2.82
CA GLN A 198 -9.88 -14.13 3.40
C GLN A 198 -10.16 -12.92 4.29
N GLN A 199 -10.95 -11.94 3.80
CA GLN A 199 -11.32 -10.77 4.59
C GLN A 199 -12.12 -11.14 5.84
N ARG A 200 -13.08 -12.06 5.74
CA ARG A 200 -13.82 -12.57 6.91
C ARG A 200 -12.87 -13.19 7.94
N LYS A 201 -11.91 -14.01 7.49
CA LYS A 201 -10.91 -14.63 8.37
C LYS A 201 -10.00 -13.59 9.04
N GLN A 202 -9.58 -12.56 8.30
CA GLN A 202 -8.82 -11.44 8.87
C GLN A 202 -9.64 -10.69 9.92
N GLY A 203 -10.93 -10.43 9.65
CA GLY A 203 -11.84 -9.80 10.62
C GLY A 203 -12.00 -10.60 11.90
N VAL A 204 -12.22 -11.91 11.79
CA VAL A 204 -12.32 -12.81 12.95
C VAL A 204 -11.04 -12.76 13.80
N LYS A 205 -9.87 -12.87 13.16
CA LYS A 205 -8.58 -12.74 13.87
C LYS A 205 -8.44 -11.39 14.57
N ARG A 206 -8.88 -10.30 13.92
CA ARG A 206 -8.81 -8.96 14.48
C ARG A 206 -9.73 -8.81 15.71
N VAL A 207 -10.95 -9.33 15.64
CA VAL A 207 -11.87 -9.37 16.78
C VAL A 207 -11.26 -10.13 17.95
N GLN A 208 -10.69 -11.31 17.70
CA GLN A 208 -10.05 -12.13 18.74
C GLN A 208 -8.91 -11.38 19.44
N GLN A 209 -8.02 -10.71 18.68
CA GLN A 209 -6.96 -9.88 19.25
C GLN A 209 -7.50 -8.75 20.13
N LEU A 210 -8.58 -8.09 19.71
CA LEU A 210 -9.21 -7.02 20.48
C LEU A 210 -9.91 -7.54 21.73
N LEU A 211 -10.54 -8.72 21.66
CA LEU A 211 -11.15 -9.38 22.82
C LEU A 211 -10.08 -9.73 23.87
N ASP A 212 -8.98 -10.36 23.45
CA ASP A 212 -7.86 -10.68 24.33
C ASP A 212 -7.32 -9.41 25.02
N HIS A 213 -7.25 -8.31 24.27
CA HIS A 213 -6.82 -7.03 24.81
C HIS A 213 -7.80 -6.48 25.87
N VAL A 214 -9.10 -6.44 25.55
CA VAL A 214 -10.15 -5.97 26.47
C VAL A 214 -10.22 -6.85 27.72
N ASP A 215 -10.08 -8.17 27.59
CA ASP A 215 -10.08 -9.08 28.73
C ASP A 215 -8.85 -8.89 29.62
N GLY A 216 -7.69 -8.57 29.02
CA GLY A 216 -6.50 -8.15 29.75
C GLY A 216 -6.73 -6.87 30.57
N ILE A 217 -7.37 -5.86 29.98
CA ILE A 217 -7.73 -4.63 30.69
C ILE A 217 -8.70 -4.95 31.82
N ARG A 218 -9.79 -5.68 31.55
CA ARG A 218 -10.80 -6.09 32.55
C ARG A 218 -10.20 -6.90 33.70
N ALA A 219 -9.20 -7.73 33.44
CA ALA A 219 -8.47 -8.43 34.50
C ALA A 219 -7.73 -7.45 35.43
N ASN A 220 -7.18 -6.35 34.90
CA ASN A 220 -6.58 -5.30 35.71
C ASN A 220 -7.63 -4.49 36.47
N VAL A 221 -8.80 -4.22 35.88
CA VAL A 221 -9.94 -3.59 36.58
C VAL A 221 -10.33 -4.38 37.81
N ARG A 222 -10.46 -5.71 37.69
CA ARG A 222 -10.80 -6.60 38.80
C ARG A 222 -9.79 -6.59 39.94
N LYS A 223 -8.54 -6.16 39.71
CA LYS A 223 -7.52 -6.04 40.76
C LYS A 223 -7.60 -4.70 41.52
N LEU A 224 -8.28 -3.71 40.95
CA LEU A 224 -8.43 -2.37 41.52
C LEU A 224 -9.72 -2.22 42.34
N ILE A 225 -10.59 -3.22 42.30
CA ILE A 225 -11.89 -3.28 42.98
C ILE A 225 -11.79 -4.31 44.09
#